data_AF-A0A1T5HX97-F1
#
_entry.id   AF-A0A1T5HX97-F1
#
_cell.length_a   1.000
_cell.length_b   1.000
_cell.length_c   1.000
_cell.angle_alpha   90.00
_cell.angle_beta   90.00
_cell.angle_gamma   90.00
#
_symmetry.space_group_name_H-M   'P 1'
#
loop_
_entity.id
_entity.type
_entity.pdbx_description
1 polymer ?
#
loop_
_entity_poly.entity_id
_entity_poly.type
_entity_poly.pdbx_seq_one_letter_code
_entity_poly.pdbx_strand_id
1 'polypeptide(L)'
;MKLKHIVASALTLFSPLVLAHPGHIGPHTTTGFMTGFVHPFTGLDHLSVMIGVGLLAALMGGKAVSRLPMAFIGIMVIGGALGVAGMVLPGIEMGIALSVIGMGAMLLAGGRMSEKVATGLVMAFALFHGMAHGMEMPLDAQALEYFSGFIVATAILHVSGIALGKFVMTSTINQRLMRVVGVVMAAFGGILMLS
;
A
#
# COMPACT_ATOMS: atom_id res chain seq x y z
N MET A 1 12.30 16.08 24.38
CA MET A 1 12.31 16.62 22.99
C MET A 1 10.94 16.37 22.36
N LYS A 2 10.29 17.40 21.84
CA LYS A 2 8.90 17.33 21.38
C LYS A 2 8.82 16.58 20.04
N LEU A 3 8.01 15.52 20.01
CA LEU A 3 7.68 14.63 18.87
C LEU A 3 7.31 15.35 17.56
N LYS A 4 7.03 16.65 17.65
CA LYS A 4 6.62 17.54 16.56
C LYS A 4 7.74 17.81 15.53
N HIS A 5 8.99 17.58 15.88
CA HIS A 5 10.14 17.84 14.98
C HIS A 5 10.62 16.63 14.18
N ILE A 6 10.12 15.42 14.48
CA ILE A 6 10.49 14.20 13.74
C ILE A 6 9.66 14.09 12.45
N VAL A 7 8.40 14.53 12.46
CA VAL A 7 7.49 14.44 11.30
C VAL A 7 7.76 15.52 10.25
N ALA A 8 8.24 16.70 10.66
CA ALA A 8 8.51 17.83 9.75
C ALA A 8 9.86 17.76 9.04
N SER A 9 10.80 16.92 9.51
CA SER A 9 12.17 16.85 8.96
C SER A 9 12.33 15.77 7.88
N ALA A 10 11.34 14.89 7.70
CA ALA A 10 11.40 13.79 6.73
C ALA A 10 10.87 14.18 5.33
N LEU A 11 10.25 15.35 5.16
CA LEU A 11 9.55 15.73 3.93
C LEU A 11 10.37 16.61 2.96
N THR A 12 11.67 16.81 3.18
CA THR A 12 12.50 17.72 2.35
C THR A 12 13.73 17.09 1.69
N LEU A 13 13.91 15.78 1.77
CA LEU A 13 15.07 15.11 1.16
C LEU A 13 14.68 13.81 0.46
N PHE A 14 13.89 13.88 -0.61
CA PHE A 14 13.96 12.86 -1.65
C PHE A 14 13.57 13.49 -2.99
N SER A 15 14.52 14.22 -3.56
CA SER A 15 14.58 14.42 -5.01
C SER A 15 15.12 13.12 -5.60
N PRO A 16 14.41 12.39 -6.47
CA PRO A 16 15.04 11.35 -7.25
C PRO A 16 15.90 12.07 -8.30
N LEU A 17 17.16 12.31 -7.93
CA LEU A 17 18.21 12.55 -8.90
C LEU A 17 18.21 11.36 -9.85
N VAL A 18 17.85 11.64 -11.09
CA VAL A 18 18.19 10.89 -12.30
C VAL A 18 19.55 10.19 -12.10
N LEU A 19 19.54 8.87 -11.95
CA LEU A 19 20.71 8.05 -12.23
C LEU A 19 20.49 7.35 -13.57
N ALA A 20 21.29 7.79 -14.53
CA ALA A 20 21.37 7.30 -15.88
C ALA A 20 22.16 5.98 -15.99
N HIS A 21 21.82 5.24 -17.06
CA HIS A 21 22.46 4.07 -17.69
C HIS A 21 22.22 2.66 -17.10
N PRO A 22 21.29 1.87 -17.68
CA PRO A 22 21.41 0.43 -17.67
C PRO A 22 22.41 0.01 -18.75
N GLY A 23 23.67 -0.21 -18.35
CA GLY A 23 24.60 -0.98 -19.14
C GLY A 23 24.07 -2.41 -19.30
N HIS A 24 23.99 -2.89 -20.54
CA HIS A 24 23.58 -4.25 -20.87
C HIS A 24 24.43 -5.31 -20.16
N ILE A 25 23.82 -6.12 -19.29
CA ILE A 25 24.40 -7.38 -18.83
C ILE A 25 23.28 -8.43 -18.66
N GLY A 26 23.22 -9.38 -19.60
CA GLY A 26 22.78 -10.78 -19.43
C GLY A 26 21.36 -11.10 -18.91
N PRO A 27 20.84 -12.33 -19.20
CA PRO A 27 19.45 -12.68 -18.96
C PRO A 27 19.19 -13.03 -17.48
N HIS A 28 18.24 -12.31 -16.89
CA HIS A 28 17.36 -12.70 -15.77
C HIS A 28 18.03 -13.10 -14.43
N THR A 29 17.81 -12.33 -13.37
CA THR A 29 17.58 -12.82 -11.98
C THR A 29 17.58 -11.71 -10.92
N THR A 30 18.25 -10.56 -11.14
CA THR A 30 18.37 -9.51 -10.10
C THR A 30 17.54 -8.25 -10.37
N THR A 31 17.25 -7.95 -11.63
CA THR A 31 16.50 -6.74 -12.01
C THR A 31 15.00 -6.88 -11.75
N GLY A 32 14.38 -8.00 -12.13
CA GLY A 32 12.93 -8.21 -11.98
C GLY A 32 12.47 -8.16 -10.52
N PHE A 33 13.12 -8.94 -9.65
CA PHE A 33 12.82 -8.95 -8.21
C PHE A 33 13.00 -7.58 -7.58
N MET A 34 14.15 -6.93 -7.82
CA MET A 34 14.44 -5.63 -7.18
C MET A 34 13.50 -4.54 -7.69
N THR A 35 13.17 -4.54 -8.98
CA THR A 35 12.16 -3.63 -9.55
C THR A 35 10.81 -3.83 -8.86
N GLY A 36 10.33 -5.07 -8.74
CA GLY A 36 9.10 -5.37 -8.02
C GLY A 36 9.15 -5.03 -6.53
N PHE A 37 10.30 -5.22 -5.88
CA PHE A 37 10.50 -4.87 -4.48
C PHE A 37 10.46 -3.37 -4.24
N VAL A 38 11.09 -2.56 -5.08
CA VAL A 38 11.14 -1.09 -4.92
C VAL A 38 9.80 -0.44 -5.29
N HIS A 39 9.06 -1.02 -6.23
CA HIS A 39 7.87 -0.40 -6.81
C HIS A 39 6.79 0.04 -5.78
N PRO A 40 6.39 -0.75 -4.76
CA PRO A 40 5.43 -0.29 -3.75
C PRO A 40 5.84 0.96 -2.98
N PHE A 41 7.16 1.26 -2.93
CA PHE A 41 7.69 2.40 -2.20
C PHE A 41 7.69 3.69 -3.03
N THR A 42 7.47 3.62 -4.34
CA THR A 42 7.52 4.80 -5.22
C THR A 42 6.16 5.50 -5.35
N GLY A 43 5.05 4.76 -5.22
CA GLY A 43 3.69 5.31 -5.25
C GLY A 43 3.20 5.70 -3.85
N LEU A 44 2.92 6.99 -3.62
CA LEU A 44 2.42 7.45 -2.31
C LEU A 44 1.01 6.94 -2.01
N ASP A 45 0.20 6.73 -3.03
CA ASP A 45 -1.10 6.05 -2.96
C ASP A 45 -0.97 4.61 -2.46
N HIS A 46 -0.11 3.81 -3.11
CA HIS A 46 0.17 2.42 -2.77
C HIS A 46 0.72 2.30 -1.35
N LEU A 47 1.74 3.11 -1.05
CA LEU A 47 2.37 3.16 0.26
C LEU A 47 1.34 3.49 1.36
N SER A 48 0.47 4.48 1.10
CA SER A 48 -0.59 4.88 2.03
C SER A 48 -1.55 3.73 2.31
N VAL A 49 -2.03 3.03 1.27
CA VAL A 49 -2.96 1.92 1.46
C VAL A 49 -2.29 0.74 2.16
N MET A 50 -1.10 0.31 1.75
CA MET A 50 -0.44 -0.86 2.34
C MET A 50 -0.08 -0.66 3.82
N ILE A 51 0.43 0.52 4.18
CA ILE A 51 0.63 0.88 5.60
C ILE A 51 -0.73 0.98 6.30
N GLY A 52 -1.73 1.58 5.65
CA GLY A 52 -3.10 1.70 6.16
C GLY A 52 -3.75 0.37 6.51
N VAL A 53 -3.58 -0.66 5.67
CA VAL A 53 -4.06 -2.03 5.96
C VAL A 53 -3.43 -2.55 7.25
N GLY A 54 -2.12 -2.34 7.44
CA GLY A 54 -1.45 -2.75 8.68
C GLY A 54 -1.94 -1.99 9.92
N LEU A 55 -2.13 -0.67 9.79
CA LEU A 55 -2.68 0.17 10.86
C LEU A 55 -4.10 -0.27 11.24
N LEU A 56 -4.95 -0.52 10.25
CA LEU A 56 -6.31 -0.99 10.43
C LEU A 56 -6.33 -2.38 11.08
N ALA A 57 -5.45 -3.28 10.65
CA ALA A 57 -5.31 -4.62 11.21
C ALA A 57 -4.93 -4.57 12.71
N ALA A 58 -4.02 -3.67 13.08
CA ALA A 58 -3.67 -3.43 14.48
C ALA A 58 -4.82 -2.81 15.29
N LEU A 59 -5.56 -1.87 14.69
CA LEU A 59 -6.70 -1.20 15.32
C LEU A 59 -7.87 -2.16 15.60
N MET A 60 -8.13 -3.09 14.68
CA MET A 60 -9.18 -4.10 14.85
C MET A 60 -8.76 -5.27 15.76
N GLY A 61 -7.46 -5.59 15.78
CA GLY A 61 -6.92 -6.64 16.64
C GLY A 61 -7.39 -8.06 16.27
N GLY A 62 -7.18 -9.02 17.18
CA GLY A 62 -7.63 -10.40 17.01
C GLY A 62 -7.14 -11.05 15.71
N LYS A 63 -8.06 -11.70 14.97
CA LYS A 63 -7.75 -12.37 13.69
C LYS A 63 -7.53 -11.39 12.54
N ALA A 64 -7.98 -10.13 12.66
CA ALA A 64 -7.79 -9.12 11.62
C ALA A 64 -6.30 -8.82 11.37
N VAL A 65 -5.47 -8.94 12.41
CA VAL A 65 -4.01 -8.71 12.35
C VAL A 65 -3.34 -9.56 11.26
N SER A 66 -3.81 -10.79 11.05
CA SER A 66 -3.28 -11.66 9.98
C SER A 66 -4.19 -11.69 8.75
N ARG A 67 -5.51 -11.68 8.93
CA ARG A 67 -6.45 -11.82 7.81
C ARG A 67 -6.42 -10.66 6.83
N LEU A 68 -6.34 -9.41 7.30
CA LEU A 68 -6.34 -8.26 6.38
C LEU A 68 -5.09 -8.25 5.47
N PRO A 69 -3.84 -8.38 6.00
CA PRO A 69 -2.67 -8.48 5.13
C PRO A 69 -2.68 -9.67 4.17
N MET A 70 -3.07 -10.86 4.64
CA MET A 70 -3.11 -12.05 3.78
C MET A 70 -4.16 -11.91 2.67
N ALA A 71 -5.34 -11.36 3.00
CA ALA A 71 -6.39 -11.09 2.03
C ALA A 71 -5.94 -10.06 0.98
N PHE A 72 -5.27 -8.99 1.42
CA PHE A 72 -4.72 -7.99 0.52
C PHE A 72 -3.70 -8.61 -0.44
N ILE A 73 -2.66 -9.28 0.08
CA ILE A 73 -1.63 -9.90 -0.75
C ILE A 73 -2.22 -10.91 -1.73
N GLY A 74 -3.14 -11.78 -1.26
CA GLY A 74 -3.75 -12.81 -2.11
C GLY A 74 -4.53 -12.22 -3.29
N ILE A 75 -5.39 -11.23 -3.04
CA ILE A 75 -6.18 -10.60 -4.12
C ILE A 75 -5.32 -9.68 -4.99
N MET A 76 -4.31 -9.03 -4.43
CA MET A 76 -3.36 -8.23 -5.17
C MET A 76 -2.58 -9.07 -6.18
N VAL A 77 -2.15 -10.29 -5.82
CA VAL A 77 -1.51 -11.22 -6.76
C VAL A 77 -2.47 -11.62 -7.88
N ILE A 78 -3.74 -11.87 -7.55
CA ILE A 78 -4.77 -12.17 -8.56
C ILE A 78 -4.96 -10.96 -9.50
N GLY A 79 -5.10 -9.76 -8.96
CA GLY A 79 -5.17 -8.52 -9.76
C GLY A 79 -3.93 -8.34 -10.64
N GLY A 80 -2.75 -8.59 -10.09
CA GLY A 80 -1.48 -8.57 -10.81
C GLY A 80 -1.45 -9.50 -12.01
N ALA A 81 -1.91 -10.74 -11.83
CA ALA A 81 -2.02 -11.70 -12.92
C ALA A 81 -2.99 -11.23 -14.01
N LEU A 82 -4.13 -10.62 -13.64
CA LEU A 82 -5.09 -10.07 -14.61
C LEU A 82 -4.48 -8.88 -15.38
N GLY A 83 -3.75 -8.00 -14.70
CA GLY A 83 -3.06 -6.87 -15.32
C GLY A 83 -1.98 -7.32 -16.31
N VAL A 84 -1.16 -8.31 -15.93
CA VAL A 84 -0.16 -8.93 -16.82
C VAL A 84 -0.81 -9.61 -18.03
N ALA A 85 -1.99 -10.21 -17.85
CA ALA A 85 -2.76 -10.79 -18.94
C ALA A 85 -3.37 -9.73 -19.90
N GLY A 86 -3.14 -8.44 -19.65
CA GLY A 86 -3.63 -7.34 -20.48
C GLY A 86 -5.11 -7.02 -20.28
N MET A 87 -5.72 -7.49 -19.19
CA MET A 87 -7.10 -7.11 -18.88
C MET A 87 -7.16 -5.65 -18.47
N VAL A 88 -7.88 -4.86 -19.26
CA VAL A 88 -8.11 -3.44 -18.98
C VAL A 88 -9.38 -3.29 -18.16
N LEU A 89 -9.26 -2.77 -16.94
CA LEU A 89 -10.41 -2.32 -16.17
C LEU A 89 -10.51 -0.78 -16.27
N PRO A 90 -11.60 -0.23 -16.82
CA PRO A 90 -11.80 1.21 -16.84
C PRO A 90 -11.80 1.80 -15.44
N GLY A 91 -11.13 2.94 -15.26
CA GLY A 91 -11.13 3.67 -13.99
C GLY A 91 -10.27 3.05 -12.89
N ILE A 92 -9.19 2.33 -13.22
CA ILE A 92 -8.23 1.80 -12.24
C ILE A 92 -7.66 2.90 -11.34
N GLU A 93 -7.26 4.03 -11.91
CA GLU A 93 -6.74 5.19 -11.14
C GLU A 93 -7.79 5.72 -10.15
N MET A 94 -9.05 5.82 -10.58
CA MET A 94 -10.16 6.19 -9.71
C MET A 94 -10.38 5.14 -8.59
N GLY A 95 -10.25 3.85 -8.91
CA GLY A 95 -10.28 2.77 -7.93
C GLY A 95 -9.17 2.87 -6.88
N ILE A 96 -7.96 3.24 -7.30
CA ILE A 96 -6.83 3.49 -6.40
C ILE A 96 -7.11 4.72 -5.53
N ALA A 97 -7.52 5.85 -6.10
CA ALA A 97 -7.86 7.04 -5.32
C ALA A 97 -8.97 6.76 -4.28
N LEU A 98 -10.04 6.07 -4.70
CA LEU A 98 -11.12 5.64 -3.81
C LEU A 98 -10.67 4.67 -2.73
N SER A 99 -9.67 3.84 -3.00
CA SER A 99 -9.11 2.94 -1.98
C SER A 99 -8.34 3.70 -0.89
N VAL A 100 -7.61 4.77 -1.26
CA VAL A 100 -6.92 5.65 -0.30
C VAL A 100 -7.97 6.37 0.57
N ILE A 101 -9.04 6.89 -0.04
CA ILE A 101 -10.17 7.49 0.67
C ILE A 101 -10.83 6.48 1.60
N GLY A 102 -11.15 5.30 1.08
CA GLY A 102 -11.81 4.21 1.80
C GLY A 102 -10.99 3.78 3.01
N MET A 103 -9.69 3.54 2.84
CA MET A 103 -8.79 3.21 3.95
C MET A 103 -8.75 4.33 5.00
N GLY A 104 -8.66 5.59 4.57
CA GLY A 104 -8.72 6.74 5.46
C GLY A 104 -10.03 6.80 6.26
N ALA A 105 -11.17 6.55 5.61
CA ALA A 105 -12.48 6.48 6.25
C ALA A 105 -12.58 5.33 7.26
N MET A 106 -12.00 4.16 6.97
CA MET A 106 -11.97 3.01 7.88
C MET A 106 -11.17 3.31 9.15
N LEU A 107 -10.02 4.00 9.02
CA LEU A 107 -9.21 4.47 10.15
C LEU A 107 -9.93 5.57 10.94
N LEU A 108 -10.59 6.51 10.26
CA LEU A 108 -11.40 7.57 10.86
C LEU A 108 -12.59 6.99 11.68
N ALA A 109 -13.21 5.92 11.17
CA ALA A 109 -14.26 5.18 11.86
C ALA A 109 -13.76 4.45 13.12
N GLY A 110 -12.44 4.38 13.34
CA GLY A 110 -11.84 3.76 14.52
C GLY A 110 -11.94 2.23 14.52
N GLY A 111 -12.01 1.60 13.35
CA GLY A 111 -12.11 0.14 13.23
C GLY A 111 -13.43 -0.45 13.76
N ARG A 112 -14.50 0.36 13.90
CA ARG A 112 -15.80 -0.04 14.46
C ARG A 112 -16.66 -0.94 13.55
N MET A 113 -16.15 -1.31 12.38
CA MET A 113 -16.85 -2.18 11.44
C MET A 113 -16.56 -3.65 11.69
N SER A 114 -17.40 -4.54 11.15
CA SER A 114 -17.13 -5.97 11.22
C SER A 114 -15.87 -6.35 10.41
N GLU A 115 -15.13 -7.34 10.90
CA GLU A 115 -13.95 -7.89 10.23
C GLU A 115 -14.25 -8.35 8.80
N LYS A 116 -15.45 -8.89 8.55
CA LYS A 116 -15.89 -9.32 7.22
C LYS A 116 -15.98 -8.14 6.25
N VAL A 117 -16.59 -7.04 6.67
CA VAL A 117 -16.71 -5.82 5.85
C VAL A 117 -15.34 -5.23 5.58
N ALA A 118 -14.48 -5.13 6.61
CA ALA A 118 -13.13 -4.63 6.44
C ALA A 118 -12.31 -5.48 5.45
N THR A 119 -12.40 -6.81 5.59
CA THR A 119 -11.71 -7.74 4.69
C THR A 119 -12.21 -7.59 3.25
N GLY A 120 -13.52 -7.50 3.03
CA GLY A 120 -14.11 -7.31 1.69
C GLY A 120 -13.64 -6.01 1.02
N LEU A 121 -13.60 -4.91 1.76
CA LEU A 121 -13.09 -3.63 1.25
C LEU A 121 -11.59 -3.70 0.94
N VAL A 122 -10.78 -4.26 1.84
CA VAL A 122 -9.34 -4.47 1.64
C VAL A 122 -9.07 -5.32 0.41
N MET A 123 -9.85 -6.38 0.18
CA MET A 123 -9.76 -7.20 -1.03
C MET A 123 -10.11 -6.40 -2.28
N ALA A 124 -11.17 -5.59 -2.27
CA ALA A 124 -11.51 -4.75 -3.40
C ALA A 124 -10.40 -3.74 -3.74
N PHE A 125 -9.82 -3.10 -2.71
CA PHE A 125 -8.69 -2.19 -2.88
C PHE A 125 -7.47 -2.91 -3.46
N ALA A 126 -7.15 -4.10 -2.95
CA ALA A 126 -6.04 -4.92 -3.42
C ALA A 126 -6.17 -5.29 -4.90
N LEU A 127 -7.39 -5.51 -5.39
CA LEU A 127 -7.61 -5.85 -6.80
C LEU A 127 -7.19 -4.72 -7.74
N PHE A 128 -7.60 -3.49 -7.45
CA PHE A 128 -7.23 -2.31 -8.26
C PHE A 128 -5.72 -2.08 -8.27
N HIS A 129 -5.08 -2.11 -7.10
CA HIS A 129 -3.62 -2.00 -6.99
C HIS A 129 -2.93 -3.12 -7.75
N GLY A 130 -3.36 -4.37 -7.53
CA GLY A 130 -2.81 -5.54 -8.21
C GLY A 130 -2.84 -5.37 -9.72
N MET A 131 -3.99 -5.01 -10.29
CA MET A 131 -4.12 -4.81 -11.73
C MET A 131 -3.22 -3.68 -12.24
N ALA A 132 -3.15 -2.53 -11.55
CA ALA A 132 -2.23 -1.45 -11.91
C ALA A 132 -0.78 -1.93 -11.97
N HIS A 133 -0.31 -2.62 -10.92
CA HIS A 133 1.04 -3.16 -10.87
C HIS A 133 1.32 -4.22 -11.93
N GLY A 134 0.32 -5.00 -12.32
CA GLY A 134 0.44 -5.97 -13.41
C GLY A 134 0.56 -5.29 -14.78
N MET A 135 -0.19 -4.21 -15.00
CA MET A 135 -0.12 -3.43 -16.26
C MET A 135 1.15 -2.58 -16.36
N GLU A 136 1.67 -2.09 -15.23
CA GLU A 136 2.88 -1.27 -15.16
C GLU A 136 4.18 -2.10 -15.11
N MET A 137 4.06 -3.44 -15.03
CA MET A 137 5.21 -4.32 -15.03
C MET A 137 6.06 -4.09 -16.30
N PRO A 138 7.39 -3.89 -16.18
CA PRO A 138 8.25 -3.74 -17.34
C PRO A 138 8.15 -4.93 -18.29
N LEU A 139 8.13 -4.66 -19.60
CA LEU A 139 7.97 -5.70 -20.64
C LEU A 139 9.11 -6.74 -20.63
N ASP A 140 10.29 -6.36 -20.16
CA ASP A 140 11.48 -7.19 -20.03
C ASP A 140 11.60 -7.90 -18.67
N ALA A 141 10.71 -7.60 -17.72
CA ALA A 141 10.67 -8.26 -16.42
C ALA A 141 9.89 -9.57 -16.47
N GLN A 142 10.40 -10.59 -15.77
CA GLN A 142 9.63 -11.82 -15.54
C GLN A 142 8.61 -11.60 -14.42
N ALA A 143 7.34 -11.94 -14.68
CA ALA A 143 6.25 -11.73 -13.73
C ALA A 143 6.47 -12.40 -12.37
N LEU A 144 7.02 -13.63 -12.35
CA LEU A 144 7.30 -14.31 -11.09
C LEU A 144 8.35 -13.58 -10.25
N GLU A 145 9.44 -13.11 -10.87
CA GLU A 145 10.48 -12.35 -10.17
C GLU A 145 9.89 -11.03 -9.63
N TYR A 146 9.23 -10.26 -10.49
CA TYR A 146 8.61 -8.98 -10.14
C TYR A 146 7.62 -9.12 -8.99
N PHE A 147 6.63 -10.02 -9.10
CA PHE A 147 5.63 -10.19 -8.05
C PHE A 147 6.20 -10.81 -6.78
N SER A 148 7.25 -11.63 -6.85
CA SER A 148 7.90 -12.13 -5.63
C SER A 148 8.54 -11.01 -4.82
N GLY A 149 9.25 -10.07 -5.47
CA GLY A 149 9.79 -8.87 -4.81
C GLY A 149 8.68 -7.97 -4.28
N PHE A 150 7.64 -7.78 -5.09
CA PHE A 150 6.47 -6.98 -4.75
C PHE A 150 5.73 -7.51 -3.51
N ILE A 151 5.51 -8.83 -3.43
CA ILE A 151 4.86 -9.49 -2.28
C ILE A 151 5.69 -9.27 -1.01
N VAL A 152 7.01 -9.42 -1.09
CA VAL A 152 7.90 -9.21 0.06
C VAL A 152 7.83 -7.75 0.54
N ALA A 153 7.94 -6.80 -0.37
CA ALA A 153 7.83 -5.37 -0.06
C ALA A 153 6.46 -5.03 0.56
N THR A 154 5.38 -5.55 -0.03
CA THR A 154 4.02 -5.38 0.48
C THR A 154 3.88 -5.95 1.89
N ALA A 155 4.39 -7.16 2.14
CA ALA A 155 4.36 -7.77 3.46
C ALA A 155 5.13 -6.93 4.50
N ILE A 156 6.29 -6.39 4.14
CA ILE A 156 7.06 -5.47 4.99
C ILE A 156 6.25 -4.22 5.33
N LEU A 157 5.58 -3.61 4.34
CA LEU A 157 4.74 -2.42 4.56
C LEU A 157 3.55 -2.73 5.48
N HIS A 158 2.89 -3.87 5.31
CA HIS A 158 1.81 -4.31 6.19
C HIS A 158 2.30 -4.55 7.62
N VAL A 159 3.42 -5.26 7.78
CA VAL A 159 4.02 -5.51 9.11
C VAL A 159 4.46 -4.19 9.76
N SER A 160 5.01 -3.25 8.99
CA SER A 160 5.38 -1.92 9.47
C SER A 160 4.16 -1.13 9.94
N GLY A 161 3.07 -1.17 9.17
CA GLY A 161 1.78 -0.59 9.56
C GLY A 161 1.21 -1.23 10.84
N ILE A 162 1.31 -2.55 10.98
CA ILE A 162 0.87 -3.27 12.19
C ILE A 162 1.72 -2.85 13.40
N ALA A 163 3.04 -2.80 13.24
CA ALA A 163 3.97 -2.41 14.31
C ALA A 163 3.69 -0.98 14.77
N LEU A 164 3.55 -0.04 13.83
CA LEU A 164 3.18 1.34 14.11
C LEU A 164 1.81 1.43 14.78
N GLY A 165 0.83 0.66 14.28
CA GLY A 165 -0.51 0.65 14.83
C GLY A 165 -0.54 0.16 16.27
N LYS A 166 0.12 -0.95 16.57
CA LYS A 166 0.29 -1.49 17.93
C LYS A 166 0.99 -0.49 18.84
N PHE A 167 2.06 0.15 18.35
CA PHE A 167 2.75 1.19 19.10
C PHE A 167 1.81 2.36 19.44
N VAL A 168 1.05 2.87 18.47
CA VAL A 168 0.07 3.94 18.70
C VAL A 168 -1.01 3.52 19.70
N MET A 169 -1.45 2.25 19.67
CA MET A 169 -2.44 1.73 20.62
C MET A 169 -1.98 1.76 22.09
N THR A 170 -0.67 1.81 22.36
CA THR A 170 -0.14 1.98 23.73
C THR A 170 -0.33 3.41 24.29
N SER A 171 -0.65 4.38 23.43
CA SER A 171 -0.84 5.78 23.83
C SER A 171 -2.26 6.07 24.32
N THR A 172 -2.40 7.01 25.25
CA THR A 172 -3.71 7.49 25.76
C THR A 172 -4.55 8.24 24.71
N ILE A 173 -3.92 8.72 23.64
CA ILE A 173 -4.58 9.44 22.53
C ILE A 173 -4.67 8.59 21.24
N ASN A 174 -4.55 7.27 21.36
CA ASN A 174 -4.51 6.31 20.26
C ASN A 174 -5.61 6.53 19.19
N GLN A 175 -6.87 6.64 19.61
CA GLN A 175 -8.03 6.85 18.73
C GLN A 175 -7.94 8.18 17.97
N ARG A 176 -7.43 9.24 18.62
CA ARG A 176 -7.26 10.54 17.98
C ARG A 176 -6.17 10.49 16.91
N LEU A 177 -5.06 9.81 17.19
CA LEU A 177 -3.97 9.64 16.22
C LEU A 177 -4.43 8.86 14.99
N MET A 178 -5.14 7.74 15.17
CA MET A 178 -5.68 6.97 14.03
C MET A 178 -6.67 7.77 13.18
N ARG A 179 -7.52 8.59 13.82
CA ARG A 179 -8.43 9.49 13.11
C ARG A 179 -7.71 10.55 12.31
N VAL A 180 -6.65 11.15 12.86
CA VAL A 180 -5.85 12.15 12.13
C VAL A 180 -5.20 11.51 10.90
N VAL A 181 -4.61 10.32 11.05
CA VAL A 181 -4.07 9.57 9.89
C VAL A 181 -5.18 9.29 8.87
N GLY A 182 -6.35 8.84 9.32
CA GLY A 182 -7.49 8.60 8.45
C GLY A 182 -7.96 9.84 7.67
N VAL A 183 -8.01 11.01 8.32
CA VAL A 183 -8.34 12.29 7.66
C VAL A 183 -7.28 12.68 6.64
N VAL A 184 -6.00 12.54 6.97
CA VAL A 184 -4.90 12.87 6.05
C VAL A 184 -4.95 11.96 4.81
N MET A 185 -5.16 10.66 5.00
CA MET A 185 -5.32 9.71 3.89
C MET A 185 -6.54 10.05 3.04
N ALA A 186 -7.69 10.31 3.64
CA ALA A 186 -8.90 10.66 2.90
C ALA A 186 -8.75 11.96 2.10
N ALA A 187 -8.11 12.97 2.68
CA ALA A 187 -7.80 14.21 1.97
C ALA A 187 -6.82 13.97 0.81
N PHE A 188 -5.77 13.17 1.03
CA PHE A 188 -4.81 12.82 -0.01
C PHE A 188 -5.48 12.07 -1.17
N GLY A 189 -6.30 11.05 -0.89
CA GLY A 189 -7.07 10.36 -1.92
C GLY A 189 -8.06 11.27 -2.65
N GLY A 190 -8.66 12.24 -1.96
CA GLY A 190 -9.49 13.27 -2.59
C GLY A 190 -8.72 14.18 -3.56
N ILE A 191 -7.44 14.47 -3.27
CA ILE A 191 -6.55 15.20 -4.19
C ILE A 191 -6.26 14.34 -5.42
N LEU A 192 -5.99 13.03 -5.24
CA LEU A 192 -5.76 12.10 -6.35
C LEU A 192 -6.97 11.95 -7.29
N MET A 193 -8.20 12.15 -6.81
CA MET A 193 -9.39 12.17 -7.68
C MET A 193 -9.45 13.38 -8.62
N LEU A 194 -8.67 14.43 -8.35
CA LEU A 194 -8.68 15.69 -9.11
C LEU A 194 -7.48 15.85 -10.05
N SER A 195 -6.49 14.95 -9.96
CA SER A 195 -5.32 14.89 -10.84
C SER A 195 -5.61 14.03 -12.07
#